data_AF-A0A059D457-F1
#
_entry.id   AF-A0A059D457-F1
#
_cell.length_a   1.000
_cell.length_b   1.000
_cell.length_c   1.000
_cell.angle_alpha   90.00
_cell.angle_beta   90.00
_cell.angle_gamma   90.00
#
_symmetry.space_group_name_H-M   'P 1'
#
loop_
_entity.id
_entity.type
_entity.pdbx_description
1 polymer ?
#
loop_
_entity_poly.entity_id
_entity_poly.type
_entity_poly.pdbx_seq_one_letter_code
_entity_poly.pdbx_strand_id
1 'polypeptide(L)'
;MFYTVKAVDDPRTLDRILYMRPPANTYSFNDFVSLWERKIGKDLERVYVPEEHVLKNIQVAAVPLNAWLAIFHSVYMKGDQTNFKIEPSFRVELLSSIPMSNTRLWISTLISLSNY
;
A
#
# COMPACT_ATOMS: atom_id res chain seq x y z
N MET A 1 -3.73 -12.97 0.99
CA MET A 1 -4.21 -14.13 1.77
C MET A 1 -3.20 -15.29 1.85
N PHE A 2 -2.38 -15.54 0.82
CA PHE A 2 -1.42 -16.67 0.86
C PHE A 2 -0.29 -16.53 1.91
N TYR A 3 0.18 -15.31 2.19
CA TYR A 3 1.23 -15.07 3.20
C TYR A 3 0.74 -15.26 4.63
N THR A 4 -0.49 -14.85 4.93
CA THR A 4 -1.06 -15.00 6.27
C THR A 4 -1.23 -16.47 6.62
N VAL A 5 -1.66 -17.32 5.68
CA VAL A 5 -1.76 -18.77 5.87
C VAL A 5 -0.38 -19.38 6.12
N LYS A 6 0.64 -19.03 5.32
CA LYS A 6 2.00 -19.54 5.51
C LYS A 6 2.67 -19.07 6.80
N ALA A 7 2.31 -17.88 7.30
CA ALA A 7 2.84 -17.38 8.57
C ALA A 7 2.35 -18.24 9.74
N VAL A 8 1.08 -18.69 9.73
CA VAL A 8 0.52 -19.50 10.83
C VAL A 8 1.35 -20.74 11.13
N ASP A 9 1.87 -21.42 10.10
CA ASP A 9 2.64 -22.66 10.25
C ASP A 9 4.16 -22.42 10.36
N ASP A 10 4.65 -21.18 10.25
CA ASP A 10 6.08 -20.89 10.35
C ASP A 10 6.47 -20.54 11.79
N PRO A 11 7.20 -21.43 12.51
CA PRO A 11 7.57 -21.21 13.90
C PRO A 11 8.43 -19.95 14.10
N ARG A 12 9.07 -19.42 13.05
CA ARG A 12 9.83 -18.15 13.12
C ARG A 12 8.94 -16.94 13.31
N THR A 13 7.65 -17.05 13.04
CA THR A 13 6.69 -15.94 13.14
C THR A 13 5.90 -15.96 14.45
N LEU A 14 6.06 -17.01 15.28
CA LEU A 14 5.42 -17.12 16.59
C LEU A 14 5.80 -15.94 17.50
N ASP A 15 4.80 -15.27 18.07
CA ASP A 15 4.95 -14.09 18.94
C ASP A 15 5.76 -12.95 18.31
N ARG A 16 5.69 -12.81 16.96
CA ARG A 16 6.34 -11.73 16.21
C ARG A 16 5.34 -10.89 15.42
N ILE A 17 5.72 -9.64 15.18
CA ILE A 17 5.06 -8.79 14.18
C ILE A 17 5.71 -9.07 12.82
N LEU A 18 4.90 -9.49 11.85
CA LEU A 18 5.34 -9.73 10.47
C LEU A 18 5.07 -8.49 9.60
N TYR A 19 6.13 -7.90 9.04
CA TYR A 19 6.02 -6.77 8.12
C TYR A 19 6.05 -7.24 6.66
N MET A 20 4.98 -6.98 5.91
CA MET A 20 4.90 -7.28 4.48
C MET A 20 5.28 -6.05 3.64
N ARG A 21 6.57 -5.89 3.34
CA ARG A 21 7.08 -4.79 2.49
C ARG A 21 7.92 -5.33 1.31
N PRO A 22 7.29 -6.02 0.35
CA PRO A 22 8.00 -6.49 -0.85
C PRO A 22 8.56 -5.29 -1.63
N PRO A 23 9.84 -5.31 -2.05
CA PRO A 23 10.44 -4.21 -2.79
C PRO A 23 9.68 -3.87 -4.08
N ALA A 24 9.15 -4.89 -4.77
CA ALA A 24 8.41 -4.73 -6.02
C ALA A 24 7.02 -4.08 -5.87
N ASN A 25 6.49 -3.93 -4.65
CA ASN A 25 5.19 -3.29 -4.41
C ASN A 25 5.30 -2.06 -3.49
N THR A 26 6.52 -1.61 -3.20
CA THR A 26 6.73 -0.38 -2.41
C THR A 26 6.84 0.80 -3.38
N TYR A 27 5.80 1.63 -3.43
CA TYR A 27 5.70 2.77 -4.34
C TYR A 27 5.28 4.03 -3.59
N SER A 28 5.71 5.20 -4.06
CA SER A 28 5.01 6.44 -3.73
C SER A 28 3.68 6.51 -4.47
N PHE A 29 2.75 7.36 -4.02
CA PHE A 29 1.49 7.57 -4.73
C PHE A 29 1.74 8.14 -6.15
N ASN A 30 2.75 8.99 -6.32
CA ASN A 30 3.15 9.55 -7.62
C ASN A 30 3.68 8.47 -8.58
N ASP A 31 4.48 7.52 -8.07
CA ASP A 31 4.94 6.38 -8.87
C ASP A 31 3.74 5.54 -9.30
N PHE A 32 2.82 5.25 -8.38
CA PHE A 32 1.61 4.49 -8.67
C PHE A 32 0.74 5.16 -9.75
N VAL A 33 0.48 6.48 -9.63
CA VAL A 33 -0.23 7.25 -10.66
C VAL A 33 0.50 7.18 -12.00
N SER A 34 1.83 7.31 -12.02
CA SER A 34 2.61 7.22 -13.26
C SER A 34 2.57 5.81 -13.88
N LEU A 35 2.53 4.75 -13.05
CA LEU A 35 2.29 3.38 -13.54
C LEU A 35 0.91 3.25 -14.18
N TRP A 36 -0.10 3.90 -13.59
CA TRP A 36 -1.47 3.89 -14.04
C TRP A 36 -1.66 4.66 -15.36
N GLU A 37 -1.14 5.89 -15.45
CA GLU A 37 -1.16 6.73 -16.67
C GLU A 37 -0.53 6.01 -17.87
N ARG A 38 0.65 5.40 -17.67
CA ARG A 38 1.30 4.59 -18.72
C ARG A 38 0.44 3.42 -19.15
N LYS A 39 -0.35 2.86 -18.24
CA LYS A 39 -1.20 1.70 -18.55
C LYS A 39 -2.47 2.09 -19.30
N ILE A 40 -3.06 3.24 -19.00
CA ILE A 40 -4.25 3.75 -19.70
C ILE A 40 -3.91 4.60 -20.93
N GLY A 41 -2.63 4.95 -21.12
CA GLY A 41 -2.17 5.78 -22.24
C GLY A 41 -2.64 7.23 -22.18
N LYS A 42 -2.95 7.74 -20.99
CA LYS A 42 -3.51 9.07 -20.76
C LYS A 42 -2.93 9.68 -19.49
N ASP A 43 -2.60 10.96 -19.54
CA ASP A 43 -2.20 11.74 -18.37
C ASP A 43 -3.42 12.13 -17.54
N LEU A 44 -3.30 12.01 -16.22
CA LEU A 44 -4.33 12.41 -15.27
C LEU A 44 -4.04 13.82 -14.75
N GLU A 45 -5.08 14.61 -14.53
CA GLU A 45 -4.92 15.87 -13.81
C GLU A 45 -4.54 15.57 -12.36
N ARG A 46 -3.43 16.15 -11.90
CA ARG A 46 -2.92 15.95 -10.54
C ARG A 46 -3.22 17.17 -9.69
N VAL A 47 -4.08 16.98 -8.69
CA VAL A 47 -4.38 17.99 -7.67
C VAL A 47 -3.61 17.63 -6.41
N TYR A 48 -2.71 18.51 -5.99
CA TYR A 48 -1.97 18.37 -4.74
C TYR A 48 -2.70 19.11 -3.62
N VAL A 49 -2.97 18.41 -2.52
CA VAL A 49 -3.70 18.95 -1.37
C VAL A 49 -2.74 19.07 -0.18
N PRO A 50 -2.59 20.26 0.42
CA PRO A 50 -1.80 20.44 1.64
C PRO A 50 -2.30 19.59 2.79
N GLU A 51 -1.39 19.16 3.67
CA GLU A 51 -1.73 18.30 4.82
C GLU A 51 -2.76 18.97 5.73
N GLU A 52 -2.65 20.28 5.95
CA GLU A 52 -3.53 21.04 6.83
C GLU A 52 -4.99 21.03 6.34
N HIS A 53 -5.19 20.97 5.03
CA HIS A 53 -6.53 20.87 4.44
C HIS A 53 -7.14 19.49 4.68
N VAL A 54 -6.33 18.43 4.57
CA VAL A 54 -6.78 17.07 4.87
C VAL A 54 -7.13 16.92 6.36
N LEU A 55 -6.31 17.47 7.26
CA LEU A 55 -6.58 17.47 8.70
C LEU A 55 -7.90 18.18 9.05
N LYS A 56 -8.17 19.33 8.42
CA LYS A 56 -9.47 20.01 8.57
C LYS A 56 -10.63 19.14 8.07
N ASN A 57 -10.48 18.50 6.91
CA ASN A 57 -11.51 17.62 6.35
C ASN A 57 -11.81 16.42 7.27
N ILE A 58 -10.78 15.84 7.91
CA ILE A 58 -10.96 14.76 8.90
C ILE A 58 -11.82 15.23 10.08
N GLN A 59 -11.59 16.44 10.59
CA GLN A 59 -12.30 16.98 11.75
C GLN A 59 -13.79 17.23 11.49
N VAL A 60 -14.16 17.61 10.27
CA VAL A 60 -15.54 17.99 9.91
C VAL A 60 -16.33 16.86 9.23
N ALA A 61 -15.66 15.83 8.71
CA ALA A 61 -16.32 14.72 8.04
C ALA A 61 -17.12 13.85 9.03
N ALA A 62 -18.29 13.37 8.59
CA ALA A 62 -19.09 12.41 9.35
C ALA A 62 -18.48 11.00 9.33
N VAL A 63 -18.85 10.17 10.30
CA VAL A 63 -18.50 8.74 10.32
C VAL A 63 -19.24 8.03 9.18
N PRO A 64 -18.59 7.14 8.40
CA PRO A 64 -17.22 6.63 8.57
C PRO A 64 -16.15 7.39 7.77
N LEU A 65 -16.50 8.46 7.04
CA LEU A 65 -15.58 9.15 6.13
C LEU A 65 -14.36 9.75 6.84
N ASN A 66 -14.54 10.33 8.04
CA ASN A 66 -13.42 10.84 8.83
C ASN A 66 -12.36 9.77 9.14
N ALA A 67 -12.79 8.53 9.45
CA ALA A 67 -11.90 7.41 9.70
C ALA A 67 -11.13 7.01 8.44
N TRP A 68 -11.80 6.95 7.28
CA TRP A 68 -11.13 6.70 6.00
C TRP A 68 -10.09 7.76 5.66
N LEU A 69 -10.44 9.05 5.84
CA LEU A 69 -9.51 10.15 5.61
C LEU A 69 -8.32 10.12 6.57
N ALA A 70 -8.52 9.74 7.84
CA ALA A 70 -7.44 9.57 8.81
C ALA A 70 -6.49 8.42 8.44
N ILE A 71 -7.03 7.29 7.95
CA ILE A 71 -6.23 6.18 7.43
C ILE A 71 -5.40 6.63 6.23
N PHE A 72 -6.01 7.33 5.26
CA PHE A 72 -5.29 7.84 4.08
C PHE A 72 -4.22 8.87 4.45
N HIS A 73 -4.48 9.74 5.43
CA HIS A 73 -3.49 10.68 5.94
C HIS A 73 -2.27 9.97 6.54
N SER A 74 -2.48 8.97 7.42
CA SER A 74 -1.41 8.15 8.00
C SER A 74 -0.58 7.43 6.91
N VAL A 75 -1.24 6.85 5.91
CA VAL A 75 -0.58 6.10 4.85
C VAL A 75 0.18 7.00 3.87
N TYR A 76 -0.45 8.05 3.34
CA TYR A 76 0.09 8.81 2.20
C TYR A 76 0.84 10.08 2.60
N MET A 77 0.57 10.67 3.77
CA MET A 77 1.23 11.90 4.22
C MET A 77 2.27 11.63 5.30
N LYS A 78 1.94 10.81 6.30
CA LYS A 78 2.94 10.40 7.33
C LYS A 78 3.83 9.26 6.87
N GLY A 79 3.37 8.45 5.92
CA GLY A 79 4.14 7.33 5.40
C GLY A 79 4.30 6.22 6.43
N ASP A 80 3.33 6.04 7.33
CA ASP A 80 3.45 5.13 8.49
C ASP A 80 3.66 3.66 8.12
N GLN A 81 3.47 3.29 6.84
CA GLN A 81 3.81 1.96 6.33
C GLN A 81 5.31 1.78 6.04
N THR A 82 6.07 2.87 5.85
CA THR A 82 7.46 2.85 5.34
C THR A 82 8.44 3.76 6.08
N ASN A 83 7.97 4.70 6.90
CA ASN A 83 8.79 5.71 7.60
C ASN A 83 9.65 5.18 8.75
N PHE A 84 9.66 3.87 8.99
CA PHE A 84 10.48 3.20 10.00
C PHE A 84 11.32 2.06 9.42
N LYS A 85 12.45 1.80 10.09
CA LYS A 85 13.33 0.65 9.81
C LYS A 85 12.75 -0.59 10.48
N ILE A 86 12.62 -1.66 9.71
CA ILE A 86 12.25 -2.98 10.24
C ILE A 86 13.52 -3.62 10.80
N GLU A 87 13.49 -4.01 12.07
CA GLU A 87 14.63 -4.69 12.70
C GLU A 87 14.92 -6.03 11.99
N PRO A 88 16.19 -6.44 11.88
CA PRO A 88 16.55 -7.71 11.24
C PRO A 88 15.87 -8.93 11.86
N SER A 89 15.58 -8.90 13.17
CA SER A 89 14.86 -9.95 13.91
C SER A 89 13.43 -10.19 13.40
N PHE A 90 12.76 -9.16 12.86
CA PHE A 90 11.43 -9.25 12.24
C PHE A 90 11.49 -9.42 10.73
N ARG A 91 12.68 -9.26 10.13
CA ARG A 91 12.92 -9.49 8.71
C ARG A 91 13.08 -10.99 8.48
N VAL A 92 11.97 -11.72 8.51
CA VAL A 92 11.97 -13.09 8.00
C VAL A 92 12.10 -12.98 6.47
N GLU A 93 13.17 -13.54 5.91
CA GLU A 93 13.44 -13.60 4.46
C GLU A 93 12.34 -14.33 3.64
N LEU A 94 11.22 -14.71 4.26
CA LEU A 94 10.09 -15.42 3.65
C LEU A 94 9.51 -14.73 2.40
N LEU A 95 9.66 -13.41 2.30
CA LEU A 95 9.11 -12.64 1.19
C LEU A 95 9.93 -12.77 -0.10
N SER A 96 11.16 -13.30 -0.07
CA SER A 96 12.01 -13.46 -1.25
C SER A 96 11.74 -14.75 -2.03
N SER A 97 11.20 -15.80 -1.39
CA SER A 97 10.97 -17.12 -2.00
C SER A 97 9.55 -17.33 -2.52
N ILE A 98 8.63 -16.41 -2.24
CA ILE A 98 7.22 -16.49 -2.64
C ILE A 98 6.93 -15.36 -3.62
N PRO A 99 6.67 -15.64 -4.91
CA PRO A 99 6.39 -14.60 -5.88
C PRO A 99 5.06 -13.92 -5.51
N MET A 100 5.14 -12.68 -5.03
CA MET A 100 3.96 -11.83 -5.00
C MET A 100 3.64 -11.46 -6.45
N SER A 101 2.37 -11.54 -6.82
CA SER A 101 1.88 -10.84 -8.00
C SER A 101 2.29 -9.36 -7.88
N ASN A 102 3.19 -8.93 -8.76
CA ASN A 102 3.67 -7.55 -8.80
C ASN A 102 2.48 -6.60 -9.00
N THR A 103 2.50 -5.42 -8.37
CA THR A 103 1.51 -4.35 -8.56
C THR A 103 1.19 -4.10 -10.04
N ARG A 104 2.18 -4.20 -10.93
CA ARG A 104 2.01 -4.11 -12.39
C ARG A 104 1.09 -5.18 -12.96
N LEU A 105 1.19 -6.41 -12.48
CA LEU A 105 0.35 -7.53 -12.91
C LEU A 105 -1.09 -7.30 -12.43
N TRP A 106 -1.28 -6.90 -11.17
CA TRP A 106 -2.61 -6.55 -10.63
C TRP A 106 -3.32 -5.44 -11.41
N ILE A 107 -2.61 -4.33 -11.65
CA ILE A 107 -3.14 -3.22 -12.46
C ILE A 107 -3.54 -3.72 -13.86
N SER A 108 -2.75 -4.61 -14.46
CA SER A 108 -3.07 -5.18 -15.76
C SER A 108 -4.34 -6.04 -15.77
N THR A 109 -4.56 -6.82 -14.69
CA THR A 109 -5.77 -7.64 -14.53
C THR A 109 -7.01 -6.79 -14.26
N LEU A 110 -6.91 -5.74 -13.43
CA LEU A 110 -8.04 -4.87 -13.13
C LEU A 110 -8.60 -4.19 -14.38
N ILE A 111 -7.72 -3.64 -15.22
CA ILE A 111 -8.12 -2.96 -16.46
C ILE A 111 -8.66 -3.96 -17.48
N SER A 112 -8.13 -5.19 -17.54
CA SER A 112 -8.73 -6.21 -18.41
C SER A 112 -10.14 -6.60 -17.97
N LEU A 113 -10.44 -6.56 -16.67
CA LEU A 113 -11.76 -6.89 -16.14
C LEU A 113 -12.77 -5.73 -16.28
N SER A 114 -12.31 -4.48 -16.33
CA SER A 114 -13.17 -3.30 -16.48
C SER A 114 -13.55 -2.98 -17.94
N ASN A 115 -12.97 -3.69 -18.91
CA ASN A 115 -13.22 -3.52 -20.34
C ASN A 115 -14.14 -4.63 -20.94
N TYR A 116 -14.88 -5.34 -20.09
CA TYR A 116 -15.97 -6.27 -20.46
C TYR A 116 -17.30 -5.76 -19.94
#